data_AF-A0AAE9KMF0-F1
#
_entry.id   AF-A0AAE9KMF0-F1
#
_cell.length_a   1.000
_cell.length_b   1.000
_cell.length_c   1.000
_cell.angle_alpha   90.00
_cell.angle_beta   90.00
_cell.angle_gamma   90.00
#
_symmetry.space_group_name_H-M   'P 1'
#
loop_
_entity.id
_entity.type
_entity.pdbx_description
1 polymer ?
#
loop_
_entity_poly.entity_id
_entity_poly.type
_entity_poly.pdbx_seq_one_letter_code
_entity_poly.pdbx_strand_id
1 'polypeptide(L)'
;MDMNELATLLSSAATLLGTGIAGVALYISVKARKDQKVRDSDTLLIEQSENYLSRAFAILASGEGGTTLPSAPSRLEWVSAARMIEEHKKIVPKIILATNKLRIEALQEYWRTRLTHLFLEFNFDVTYFDQTELNGQSIMPISPLSARIIFDFLSWPDTKLDVLDQVNGESLKIPAGYGWMMNAIDANANRTVTRVIRGARLPPDTSN
;
A
#
# COMPACT_ATOMS: atom_id res chain seq x y z
N MET A 1 -1.19 9.14 74.63
CA MET A 1 -1.66 9.09 73.24
C MET A 1 -2.88 8.21 73.23
N ASP A 2 -4.05 8.80 73.04
CA ASP A 2 -5.33 8.10 73.18
C ASP A 2 -5.57 7.19 71.97
N MET A 3 -6.24 6.07 72.19
CA MET A 3 -6.52 5.07 71.15
C MET A 3 -7.33 5.65 69.98
N ASN A 4 -8.09 6.72 70.23
CA ASN A 4 -8.85 7.47 69.22
C ASN A 4 -7.98 8.38 68.34
N GLU A 5 -6.85 8.91 68.83
CA GLU A 5 -5.90 9.70 68.02
C GLU A 5 -5.11 8.82 67.05
N LEU A 6 -4.77 7.59 67.47
CA LEU A 6 -4.16 6.58 66.59
C LEU A 6 -5.10 6.15 65.46
N ALA A 7 -6.38 5.93 65.77
CA ALA A 7 -7.38 5.54 64.78
C ALA A 7 -7.66 6.65 63.74
N THR A 8 -7.60 7.93 64.15
CA THR A 8 -7.79 9.07 63.24
C THR A 8 -6.56 9.33 62.37
N LEU A 9 -5.34 9.13 62.88
CA LEU A 9 -4.11 9.19 62.08
C LEU A 9 -3.99 8.04 61.07
N LEU A 10 -4.37 6.82 61.46
CA LEU A 10 -4.35 5.66 60.56
C LEU A 10 -5.42 5.77 59.46
N SER A 11 -6.62 6.26 59.79
CA SER A 11 -7.68 6.46 58.79
C SER A 11 -7.39 7.59 57.81
N SER A 12 -6.77 8.69 58.26
CA SER A 12 -6.31 9.79 57.40
C SER A 12 -5.12 9.40 56.50
N ALA A 13 -4.15 8.63 57.02
CA ALA A 13 -3.08 8.04 56.21
C ALA A 13 -3.62 7.04 55.17
N ALA A 14 -4.58 6.20 55.54
CA ALA A 14 -5.22 5.25 54.63
C ALA A 14 -6.05 5.95 53.53
N THR A 15 -6.73 7.07 53.83
CA THR A 15 -7.46 7.84 52.82
C THR A 15 -6.54 8.58 51.85
N LEU A 16 -5.40 9.10 52.31
CA LEU A 16 -4.37 9.70 51.45
C LEU A 16 -3.71 8.68 50.50
N LEU A 17 -3.39 7.48 51.00
CA LEU A 17 -2.85 6.41 50.16
C LEU A 17 -3.91 5.89 49.17
N GLY A 18 -5.16 5.72 49.60
CA GLY A 18 -6.28 5.31 48.75
C GLY A 18 -6.59 6.30 47.63
N THR A 19 -6.55 7.61 47.91
CA THR A 19 -6.76 8.66 46.90
C THR A 19 -5.62 8.73 45.89
N GLY A 20 -4.36 8.53 46.31
CA GLY A 20 -3.23 8.43 45.40
C GLY A 20 -3.34 7.25 44.42
N ILE A 21 -3.67 6.06 44.93
CA ILE A 21 -3.88 4.85 44.10
C ILE A 21 -5.04 5.06 43.12
N ALA A 22 -6.16 5.64 43.57
CA ALA A 22 -7.30 5.95 42.71
C ALA A 22 -6.93 6.95 41.60
N GLY A 23 -6.12 7.98 41.91
CA GLY A 23 -5.61 8.94 40.94
C GLY A 23 -4.76 8.30 39.84
N VAL A 24 -3.85 7.40 40.22
CA VAL A 24 -3.02 6.64 39.26
C VAL A 24 -3.88 5.71 38.40
N ALA A 25 -4.81 4.98 39.01
CA ALA A 25 -5.73 4.10 38.30
C ALA A 25 -6.61 4.86 37.29
N LEU A 26 -7.12 6.04 37.67
CA LEU A 26 -7.87 6.94 36.77
C LEU A 26 -7.01 7.42 35.62
N TYR A 27 -5.77 7.86 35.88
CA TYR A 27 -4.84 8.29 34.84
C TYR A 27 -4.54 7.16 33.84
N ILE A 28 -4.21 5.96 34.32
CA ILE A 28 -3.98 4.78 33.48
C ILE A 28 -5.23 4.47 32.64
N SER A 29 -6.41 4.51 33.25
CA SER A 29 -7.68 4.23 32.56
C SER A 29 -8.00 5.27 31.49
N VAL A 30 -7.78 6.55 31.75
CA VAL A 30 -7.98 7.63 30.78
C VAL A 30 -6.99 7.52 29.62
N LYS A 31 -5.71 7.26 29.94
CA LYS A 31 -4.68 7.04 28.93
C LYS A 31 -5.00 5.83 28.05
N ALA A 32 -5.35 4.70 28.66
CA ALA A 32 -5.73 3.48 27.95
C ALA A 32 -6.94 3.71 27.02
N ARG A 33 -7.95 4.47 27.46
CA ARG A 33 -9.10 4.83 26.61
C ARG A 33 -8.71 5.69 25.42
N LYS A 34 -7.82 6.66 25.62
CA LYS A 34 -7.32 7.52 24.54
C LYS A 34 -6.50 6.72 23.53
N ASP A 35 -5.60 5.87 24.02
CA ASP A 35 -4.76 5.02 23.18
C ASP A 35 -5.61 4.00 22.41
N GLN A 36 -6.64 3.43 23.04
CA GLN A 36 -7.60 2.55 22.38
C GLN A 36 -8.36 3.28 21.28
N LYS A 37 -8.85 4.50 21.54
CA LYS A 37 -9.55 5.29 20.52
C LYS A 37 -8.68 5.60 19.29
N VAL A 38 -7.39 5.84 19.49
CA VAL A 38 -6.44 6.04 18.38
C VAL A 38 -6.27 4.74 17.58
N ARG A 39 -6.12 3.60 18.26
CA ARG A 39 -6.01 2.28 17.61
C ARG A 39 -7.26 1.94 16.81
N ASP A 40 -8.44 2.15 17.37
CA ASP A 40 -9.72 1.88 16.72
C ASP A 40 -9.89 2.79 15.50
N SER A 41 -9.58 4.09 15.66
CA SER A 41 -9.64 5.06 14.56
C SER A 41 -8.72 4.69 13.40
N ASP A 42 -7.46 4.34 13.67
CA ASP A 42 -6.53 3.93 12.61
C ASP A 42 -6.98 2.63 11.93
N THR A 43 -7.56 1.70 12.69
CA THR A 43 -8.06 0.43 12.14
C THR A 43 -9.18 0.69 11.12
N LEU A 44 -10.14 1.55 11.47
CA LEU A 44 -11.23 1.96 10.57
C LEU A 44 -10.70 2.67 9.31
N LEU A 45 -9.67 3.52 9.46
CA LEU A 45 -9.03 4.20 8.32
C LEU A 45 -8.37 3.19 7.38
N ILE A 46 -7.69 2.17 7.91
CA ILE A 46 -7.08 1.12 7.09
C ILE A 46 -8.16 0.33 6.34
N GLU A 47 -9.22 -0.10 7.02
CA GLU A 47 -10.33 -0.84 6.39
C GLU A 47 -11.00 -0.02 5.28
N GLN A 48 -11.20 1.28 5.51
CA GLN A 48 -11.74 2.19 4.50
C GLN A 48 -10.81 2.35 3.30
N SER A 49 -9.49 2.47 3.56
CA SER A 49 -8.46 2.52 2.53
C SER A 49 -8.43 1.24 1.67
N GLU A 50 -8.49 0.08 2.31
CA GLU A 50 -8.59 -1.22 1.64
C GLU A 50 -9.85 -1.30 0.77
N ASN A 51 -10.99 -0.83 1.28
CA ASN A 51 -12.23 -0.79 0.52
C ASN A 51 -12.10 0.07 -0.75
N TYR A 52 -11.46 1.24 -0.66
CA TYR A 52 -11.25 2.09 -1.82
C TYR A 52 -10.36 1.42 -2.88
N LEU A 53 -9.23 0.85 -2.48
CA LEU A 53 -8.32 0.18 -3.42
C LEU A 53 -8.96 -1.08 -4.04
N SER A 54 -9.67 -1.87 -3.23
CA SER A 54 -10.44 -3.03 -3.71
C SER A 54 -11.51 -2.62 -4.72
N ARG A 55 -12.25 -1.53 -4.47
CA ARG A 55 -13.23 -1.00 -5.42
C ARG A 55 -12.58 -0.45 -6.67
N ALA A 56 -11.44 0.24 -6.57
CA ALA A 56 -10.69 0.70 -7.74
C ALA A 56 -10.31 -0.48 -8.64
N PHE A 57 -9.81 -1.56 -8.03
CA PHE A 57 -9.51 -2.81 -8.74
C PHE A 57 -10.77 -3.41 -9.37
N ALA A 58 -11.85 -3.59 -8.62
CA ALA A 58 -13.08 -4.20 -9.12
C ALA A 58 -13.76 -3.40 -10.26
N ILE A 59 -13.60 -2.06 -10.26
CA ILE A 59 -14.10 -1.18 -11.32
C ILE A 59 -13.28 -1.36 -12.61
N LEU A 60 -11.97 -1.56 -12.50
CA LEU A 60 -11.07 -1.73 -13.66
C LEU A 60 -10.99 -3.16 -14.15
N ALA A 61 -11.15 -4.14 -13.27
CA ALA A 61 -11.31 -5.53 -13.66
C ALA A 61 -12.63 -5.72 -14.40
N SER A 62 -12.69 -6.69 -15.30
CA SER A 62 -13.91 -7.07 -16.03
C SER A 62 -15.00 -7.69 -15.13
N GLY A 63 -15.40 -7.01 -14.05
CA GLY A 63 -16.35 -7.46 -13.03
C GLY A 63 -15.70 -8.06 -11.77
N GLU A 64 -16.54 -8.46 -10.81
CA GLU A 64 -16.12 -9.08 -9.56
C GLU A 64 -15.45 -10.44 -9.83
N GLY A 65 -14.15 -10.55 -9.57
CA GLY A 65 -13.34 -11.72 -9.91
C GLY A 65 -12.63 -11.66 -11.27
N GLY A 66 -12.79 -10.57 -12.02
CA GLY A 66 -12.00 -10.34 -13.24
C GLY A 66 -10.50 -10.24 -12.95
N THR A 67 -9.68 -10.84 -13.81
CA THR A 67 -8.21 -10.78 -13.74
C THR A 67 -7.61 -9.92 -14.85
N THR A 68 -8.43 -9.39 -15.75
CA THR A 68 -8.00 -8.60 -16.91
C THR A 68 -8.82 -7.32 -17.04
N LEU A 69 -8.20 -6.31 -17.65
CA LEU A 69 -8.91 -5.11 -18.10
C LEU A 69 -9.97 -5.46 -19.14
N PRO A 70 -11.11 -4.74 -19.16
CA PRO A 70 -12.11 -4.91 -20.19
C PRO A 70 -11.55 -4.52 -21.55
N SER A 71 -11.88 -5.32 -22.56
CA SER A 71 -11.51 -5.07 -23.95
C SER A 71 -12.04 -3.74 -24.48
N ALA A 72 -13.13 -3.23 -23.88
CA ALA A 72 -13.76 -1.97 -24.20
C ALA A 72 -13.37 -0.89 -23.18
N PRO A 73 -12.79 0.25 -23.61
CA PRO A 73 -12.49 1.34 -22.70
C PRO A 73 -13.76 2.04 -22.22
N SER A 74 -13.87 2.26 -20.90
CA SER A 74 -14.98 2.98 -20.28
C SER A 74 -14.48 4.19 -19.50
N ARG A 75 -14.73 5.39 -20.00
CA ARG A 75 -14.33 6.65 -19.31
C ARG A 75 -14.86 6.70 -17.87
N LEU A 76 -16.09 6.22 -17.64
CA LEU A 76 -16.71 6.26 -16.31
C LEU A 76 -15.97 5.37 -15.32
N GLU A 77 -15.57 4.17 -15.73
CA GLU A 77 -14.82 3.23 -14.90
C GLU A 77 -13.44 3.79 -14.55
N TRP A 78 -12.71 4.30 -15.54
CA TRP A 78 -11.39 4.91 -15.33
C TRP A 78 -11.45 6.10 -14.37
N VAL A 79 -12.42 7.01 -14.54
CA VAL A 79 -12.60 8.15 -13.63
C VAL A 79 -13.00 7.69 -12.24
N SER A 80 -13.85 6.67 -12.13
CA SER A 80 -14.31 6.15 -10.84
C SER A 80 -13.19 5.46 -10.07
N ALA A 81 -12.38 4.64 -10.74
CA ALA A 81 -11.20 4.01 -10.15
C ALA A 81 -10.17 5.05 -9.70
N ALA A 82 -9.88 6.04 -10.54
CA ALA A 82 -8.98 7.14 -10.18
C ALA A 82 -9.46 7.91 -8.94
N ARG A 83 -10.78 8.16 -8.81
CA ARG A 83 -11.35 8.78 -7.61
C ARG A 83 -11.13 7.93 -6.37
N MET A 84 -11.34 6.62 -6.45
CA MET A 84 -11.12 5.72 -5.31
C MET A 84 -9.64 5.72 -4.87
N ILE A 85 -8.71 5.72 -5.82
CA ILE A 85 -7.27 5.85 -5.53
C ILE A 85 -6.95 7.18 -4.84
N GLU A 86 -7.53 8.28 -5.29
CA GLU A 86 -7.33 9.59 -4.65
C GLU A 86 -7.94 9.67 -3.24
N GLU A 87 -9.11 9.06 -3.00
CA GLU A 87 -9.68 8.94 -1.66
C GLU A 87 -8.79 8.11 -0.73
N HIS A 88 -8.20 7.03 -1.23
CA HIS A 88 -7.16 6.28 -0.52
C HIS A 88 -5.98 7.18 -0.14
N LYS A 89 -5.41 7.93 -1.09
CA LYS A 89 -4.28 8.84 -0.82
C LYS A 89 -4.60 9.89 0.26
N LYS A 90 -5.85 10.34 0.38
CA LYS A 90 -6.29 11.26 1.45
C LYS A 90 -6.38 10.62 2.83
N ILE A 91 -6.53 9.29 2.90
CA ILE A 91 -6.63 8.54 4.17
C ILE A 91 -5.26 8.25 4.77
N VAL A 92 -4.30 7.83 3.95
CA VAL A 92 -2.94 7.45 4.39
C VAL A 92 -2.32 8.42 5.41
N PRO A 93 -2.29 9.76 5.18
CA PRO A 93 -1.67 10.69 6.12
C PRO A 93 -2.41 10.84 7.46
N LYS A 94 -3.65 10.34 7.57
CA LYS A 94 -4.46 10.41 8.80
C LYS A 94 -4.13 9.27 9.77
N ILE A 95 -3.41 8.24 9.33
CA ILE A 95 -3.00 7.11 10.16
C ILE A 95 -1.85 7.54 11.07
N ILE A 96 -2.04 7.40 12.38
CA ILE A 96 -1.12 7.95 13.39
C ILE A 96 -0.07 6.91 13.80
N LEU A 97 -0.49 5.68 14.09
CA LEU A 97 0.36 4.65 14.68
C LEU A 97 1.35 4.12 13.66
N ALA A 98 2.64 4.07 14.03
CA ALA A 98 3.71 3.60 13.15
C ALA A 98 3.48 2.14 12.67
N THR A 99 2.96 1.27 13.53
CA THR A 99 2.62 -0.11 13.15
C THR A 99 1.54 -0.16 12.08
N ASN A 100 0.57 0.75 12.13
CA ASN A 100 -0.50 0.86 11.15
C ASN A 100 -0.02 1.50 9.84
N LYS A 101 1.04 2.33 9.89
CA LYS A 101 1.72 2.80 8.69
C LYS A 101 2.42 1.66 7.93
N LEU A 102 3.09 0.75 8.63
CA LEU A 102 3.65 -0.44 7.97
C LEU A 102 2.55 -1.30 7.32
N ARG A 103 1.41 -1.44 8.00
CA ARG A 103 0.25 -2.16 7.44
C ARG A 103 -0.31 -1.48 6.19
N ILE A 104 -0.43 -0.16 6.17
CA ILE A 104 -0.93 0.58 4.99
C ILE A 104 0.05 0.50 3.81
N GLU A 105 1.36 0.50 4.09
CA GLU A 105 2.39 0.35 3.06
C GLU A 105 2.33 -1.04 2.41
N ALA A 106 2.20 -2.10 3.21
CA ALA A 106 2.03 -3.46 2.70
C ALA A 106 0.73 -3.61 1.89
N LEU A 107 -0.36 -2.97 2.35
CA LEU A 107 -1.63 -2.94 1.62
C LEU A 107 -1.51 -2.22 0.27
N GLN A 108 -0.84 -1.07 0.23
CA GLN A 108 -0.57 -0.34 -1.02
C GLN A 108 0.25 -1.18 -1.99
N GLU A 109 1.27 -1.88 -1.51
CA GLU A 109 2.10 -2.74 -2.32
C GLU A 109 1.33 -3.93 -2.90
N TYR A 110 0.51 -4.58 -2.08
CA TYR A 110 -0.40 -5.64 -2.53
C TYR A 110 -1.31 -5.15 -3.68
N TRP A 111 -1.99 -4.02 -3.50
CA TRP A 111 -2.91 -3.50 -4.51
C TRP A 111 -2.20 -2.92 -5.74
N ARG A 112 -1.02 -2.34 -5.58
CA ARG A 112 -0.18 -1.92 -6.71
C ARG A 112 0.15 -3.13 -7.58
N THR A 113 0.64 -4.21 -7.00
CA THR A 113 0.96 -5.45 -7.74
C THR A 113 -0.27 -6.04 -8.42
N ARG A 114 -1.40 -6.12 -7.69
CA ARG A 114 -2.67 -6.63 -8.24
C ARG A 114 -3.16 -5.80 -9.41
N LEU A 115 -3.16 -4.47 -9.29
CA LEU A 115 -3.53 -3.60 -10.39
C LEU A 115 -2.54 -3.75 -11.54
N THR A 116 -1.22 -3.69 -11.31
CA THR A 116 -0.20 -3.86 -12.35
C THR A 116 -0.41 -5.14 -13.17
N HIS A 117 -0.79 -6.26 -12.54
CA HIS A 117 -1.10 -7.50 -13.25
C HIS A 117 -2.27 -7.33 -14.25
N LEU A 118 -3.29 -6.53 -13.93
CA LEU A 118 -4.38 -6.23 -14.87
C LEU A 118 -3.86 -5.58 -16.17
N PHE A 119 -2.83 -4.73 -16.05
CA PHE A 119 -2.23 -4.00 -17.18
C PHE A 119 -1.21 -4.84 -17.94
N LEU A 120 -0.45 -5.72 -17.28
CA LEU A 120 0.55 -6.57 -17.94
C LEU A 120 -0.08 -7.62 -18.85
N GLU A 121 -1.24 -8.16 -18.48
CA GLU A 121 -1.96 -9.13 -19.29
C GLU A 121 -2.71 -8.48 -20.47
N PHE A 122 -2.82 -7.14 -20.47
CA PHE A 122 -3.55 -6.40 -21.48
C PHE A 122 -2.61 -5.82 -22.55
N ASN A 123 -2.85 -6.18 -23.81
CA ASN A 123 -2.12 -5.59 -24.92
C ASN A 123 -2.74 -4.23 -25.28
N PHE A 124 -2.19 -3.15 -24.75
CA PHE A 124 -2.61 -1.79 -25.09
C PHE A 124 -2.30 -1.51 -26.56
N ASP A 125 -3.34 -1.38 -27.38
CA ASP A 125 -3.22 -0.59 -28.61
C ASP A 125 -3.18 0.90 -28.23
N VAL A 126 -2.40 1.69 -28.97
CA VAL A 126 -2.29 3.15 -28.81
C VAL A 126 -3.67 3.80 -28.90
N THR A 127 -4.59 3.18 -29.66
CA THR A 127 -5.97 3.64 -29.84
C THR A 127 -6.87 3.43 -28.62
N TYR A 128 -6.49 2.60 -27.64
CA TYR A 128 -7.36 2.25 -26.50
C TYR A 128 -7.78 3.48 -25.67
N PHE A 129 -6.88 4.45 -25.50
CA PHE A 129 -7.16 5.66 -24.72
C PHE A 129 -7.96 6.71 -25.49
N ASP A 130 -7.81 6.72 -26.82
CA ASP A 130 -8.40 7.70 -27.73
C ASP A 130 -9.62 7.15 -28.49
N GLN A 131 -10.08 5.94 -28.15
CA GLN A 131 -11.20 5.29 -28.82
C GLN A 131 -12.48 6.10 -28.61
N THR A 132 -13.04 6.61 -29.71
CA THR A 132 -14.31 7.36 -29.73
C THR A 132 -15.49 6.54 -30.25
N GLU A 133 -15.23 5.35 -30.78
CA GLU A 133 -16.25 4.45 -31.32
C GLU A 133 -15.97 2.99 -30.96
N LEU A 134 -16.99 2.28 -30.52
CA LEU A 134 -16.94 0.85 -30.22
C LEU A 134 -18.22 0.19 -30.76
N ASN A 135 -18.08 -0.83 -31.61
CA ASN A 135 -19.21 -1.54 -32.24
C ASN A 135 -20.23 -0.59 -32.92
N GLY A 136 -19.75 0.50 -33.54
CA GLY A 136 -20.60 1.51 -34.18
C GLY A 136 -21.33 2.45 -33.23
N GLN A 137 -21.06 2.39 -31.92
CA GLN A 137 -21.56 3.34 -30.93
C GLN A 137 -20.49 4.35 -30.56
N SER A 138 -20.86 5.63 -30.52
CA SER A 138 -19.98 6.68 -30.03
C SER A 138 -19.76 6.52 -28.52
N ILE A 139 -18.50 6.46 -28.11
CA ILE A 139 -18.08 6.40 -26.72
C ILE A 139 -17.21 7.61 -26.38
N MET A 140 -17.15 7.97 -25.09
CA MET A 140 -16.25 9.03 -24.65
C MET A 140 -14.84 8.46 -24.44
N PRO A 141 -13.79 9.15 -24.92
CA PRO A 141 -12.41 8.72 -24.70
C PRO A 141 -12.05 8.74 -23.21
N ILE A 142 -11.06 7.95 -22.83
CA ILE A 142 -10.59 7.89 -21.45
C ILE A 142 -10.06 9.27 -21.04
N SER A 143 -10.36 9.69 -19.81
CA SER A 143 -9.81 10.95 -19.29
C SER A 143 -8.29 10.81 -19.09
N PRO A 144 -7.46 11.67 -19.71
CA PRO A 144 -6.01 11.61 -19.53
C PRO A 144 -5.59 11.74 -18.07
N LEU A 145 -6.33 12.53 -17.28
CA LEU A 145 -6.04 12.71 -15.87
C LEU A 145 -6.31 11.44 -15.06
N SER A 146 -7.39 10.71 -15.34
CA SER A 146 -7.65 9.44 -14.63
C SER A 146 -6.59 8.39 -14.95
N ALA A 147 -6.16 8.32 -16.21
CA ALA A 147 -5.08 7.41 -16.59
C ALA A 147 -3.78 7.76 -15.87
N ARG A 148 -3.39 9.05 -15.84
CA ARG A 148 -2.20 9.51 -15.09
C ARG A 148 -2.27 9.15 -13.61
N ILE A 149 -3.40 9.36 -12.94
CA ILE A 149 -3.57 9.01 -11.51
C ILE A 149 -3.36 7.51 -11.28
N ILE A 150 -3.93 6.67 -12.15
CA ILE A 150 -3.80 5.22 -12.02
C ILE A 150 -2.34 4.83 -12.26
N PHE A 151 -1.71 5.26 -13.36
CA PHE A 151 -0.31 4.93 -13.65
C PHE A 151 0.68 5.50 -12.61
N ASP A 152 0.41 6.67 -12.05
CA ASP A 152 1.14 7.23 -10.91
C ASP A 152 1.05 6.30 -9.69
N PHE A 153 -0.13 5.79 -9.36
CA PHE A 153 -0.27 4.81 -8.28
C PHE A 153 0.46 3.48 -8.56
N LEU A 154 0.44 3.01 -9.82
CA LEU A 154 1.14 1.81 -10.25
C LEU A 154 2.66 1.95 -10.16
N SER A 155 3.18 3.17 -10.34
CA SER A 155 4.61 3.42 -10.25
C SER A 155 5.14 3.15 -8.84
N TRP A 156 6.37 2.64 -8.78
CA TRP A 156 7.08 2.56 -7.51
C TRP A 156 7.54 3.96 -7.12
N PRO A 157 7.32 4.42 -5.89
CA PRO A 157 7.79 5.74 -5.48
C PRO A 157 9.33 5.77 -5.51
N ASP A 158 9.91 6.72 -6.23
CA ASP A 158 11.38 6.89 -6.31
C ASP A 158 12.04 7.06 -4.93
N THR A 159 11.27 7.57 -3.96
CA THR A 159 11.72 7.81 -2.58
C THR A 159 11.66 6.57 -1.68
N LYS A 160 11.06 5.45 -2.14
CA LYS A 160 10.91 4.24 -1.33
C LYS A 160 11.99 3.23 -1.74
N LEU A 161 12.92 2.97 -0.83
CA LEU A 161 13.92 1.92 -1.00
C LEU A 161 13.23 0.55 -0.99
N ASP A 162 13.57 -0.33 -1.93
CA ASP A 162 13.08 -1.71 -1.91
C ASP A 162 13.69 -2.43 -0.70
N VAL A 163 12.86 -3.13 0.06
CA VAL A 163 13.32 -3.92 1.20
C VAL A 163 14.21 -5.08 0.72
N LEU A 164 13.97 -5.58 -0.50
CA LEU A 164 14.77 -6.64 -1.11
C LEU A 164 16.19 -6.17 -1.47
N ASP A 165 16.40 -4.87 -1.74
CA ASP A 165 17.74 -4.31 -2.00
C ASP A 165 18.66 -4.40 -0.77
N GLN A 166 18.08 -4.53 0.43
CA GLN A 166 18.83 -4.66 1.68
C GLN A 166 19.16 -6.12 2.03
N VAL A 167 18.58 -7.09 1.32
CA VAL A 167 18.78 -8.51 1.61
C VAL A 167 20.08 -8.97 0.95
N ASN A 168 21.02 -9.44 1.77
CA ASN A 168 22.21 -10.11 1.25
C ASN A 168 21.83 -11.50 0.73
N GLY A 169 21.70 -11.64 -0.60
CA GLY A 169 21.35 -12.89 -1.27
C GLY A 169 22.28 -14.06 -0.92
N GLU A 170 23.57 -13.82 -0.67
CA GLU A 170 24.55 -14.86 -0.30
C GLU A 170 24.31 -15.44 1.10
N SER A 171 23.59 -14.72 1.95
CA SER A 171 23.25 -15.18 3.30
C SER A 171 22.02 -16.10 3.33
N LEU A 172 21.29 -16.21 2.21
CA LEU A 172 20.08 -17.02 2.12
C LEU A 172 20.44 -18.50 1.94
N LYS A 173 19.95 -19.35 2.84
CA LYS A 173 20.15 -20.80 2.75
C LYS A 173 19.13 -21.40 1.79
N ILE A 174 19.63 -21.87 0.64
CA ILE A 174 18.81 -22.47 -0.40
C ILE A 174 18.80 -23.99 -0.21
N PRO A 175 17.62 -24.65 -0.16
CA PRO A 175 17.57 -26.10 -0.02
C PRO A 175 18.25 -26.80 -1.21
N ALA A 176 18.99 -27.88 -0.94
CA ALA A 176 19.88 -28.55 -1.89
C ALA A 176 19.22 -29.02 -3.21
N GLY A 177 17.89 -29.19 -3.24
CA GLY A 177 17.13 -29.56 -4.44
C GLY A 177 16.88 -28.43 -5.44
N TYR A 178 17.13 -27.18 -5.07
CA TYR A 178 16.81 -26.00 -5.91
C TYR A 178 18.05 -25.32 -6.54
N GLY A 179 19.24 -25.88 -6.36
CA GLY A 179 20.48 -25.28 -6.90
C GLY A 179 20.45 -25.06 -8.42
N TRP A 180 19.82 -25.97 -9.17
CA TRP A 180 19.65 -25.84 -10.62
C TRP A 180 18.78 -24.62 -11.00
N MET A 181 17.76 -24.32 -10.19
CA MET A 181 16.84 -23.20 -10.43
C MET A 181 17.55 -21.88 -10.16
N MET A 182 18.35 -21.79 -9.09
CA MET A 182 19.11 -20.59 -8.77
C MET A 182 20.19 -20.30 -9.82
N ASN A 183 20.91 -21.34 -10.26
CA ASN A 183 21.87 -21.20 -11.36
C ASN A 183 21.20 -20.68 -12.66
N ALA A 184 19.97 -21.11 -12.94
CA ALA A 184 19.22 -20.61 -14.09
C ALA A 184 18.81 -19.14 -13.94
N ILE A 185 18.40 -18.72 -12.73
CA ILE A 185 18.07 -17.33 -12.39
C ILE A 185 19.30 -16.43 -12.57
N ASP A 186 20.45 -16.81 -12.00
CA ASP A 186 21.70 -16.04 -12.07
C ASP A 186 22.23 -15.93 -13.51
N ALA A 187 22.14 -17.03 -14.27
CA ALA A 187 22.51 -17.03 -15.68
C ALA A 187 21.63 -16.10 -16.54
N ASN A 188 20.34 -15.98 -16.20
CA ASN A 188 19.43 -15.09 -16.90
C ASN A 188 19.67 -13.62 -16.53
N ALA A 189 19.91 -13.33 -15.24
CA ALA A 189 20.24 -11.98 -14.77
C ALA A 189 21.47 -11.42 -15.52
N ASN A 190 22.53 -12.22 -15.65
CA ASN A 190 23.75 -11.83 -16.37
C ASN A 190 23.51 -11.56 -17.87
N ARG A 191 22.59 -12.30 -18.51
CA ARG A 191 22.22 -12.07 -19.92
C ARG A 191 21.47 -10.76 -20.11
N THR A 192 20.56 -10.42 -19.20
CA THR A 192 19.80 -9.17 -19.22
C THR A 192 20.72 -7.97 -19.05
N VAL A 193 21.65 -8.00 -18.09
CA VAL A 193 22.66 -6.95 -17.89
C VAL A 193 23.53 -6.78 -19.14
N THR A 194 23.98 -7.89 -19.74
CA THR A 194 24.80 -7.85 -20.97
C THR A 194 24.03 -7.26 -22.16
N ARG A 195 22.73 -7.52 -22.29
CA ARG A 195 21.87 -6.90 -23.32
C ARG A 195 21.68 -5.41 -23.11
N VAL A 196 21.42 -4.98 -21.88
CA VAL A 196 21.23 -3.55 -21.55
C VAL A 196 22.51 -2.77 -21.83
N ILE A 197 23.68 -3.30 -21.43
CA ILE A 197 24.98 -2.66 -21.70
C ILE A 197 25.32 -2.63 -23.20
N ARG A 198 24.96 -3.69 -23.94
CA ARG A 198 25.20 -3.74 -25.39
C ARG A 198 24.22 -2.87 -26.20
N GLY A 199 22.97 -2.72 -25.74
CA GLY A 199 21.98 -1.81 -26.33
C GLY A 199 22.20 -0.34 -25.97
N ALA A 200 22.87 -0.05 -24.85
CA ALA A 200 23.23 1.31 -24.42
C ALA A 200 24.54 1.84 -25.08
N ARG A 201 25.29 1.02 -25.82
CA ARG A 201 26.35 1.54 -26.70
C ARG A 201 25.69 2.13 -27.95
N LEU A 202 25.59 3.45 -28.00
CA LEU A 202 25.37 4.17 -29.25
C LEU A 202 26.41 3.69 -30.28
N PRO A 203 26.03 3.47 -31.55
CA PRO A 203 27.00 3.17 -32.59
C PRO A 203 28.05 4.29 -32.64
N PRO A 204 29.33 3.96 -32.91
CA PRO A 204 30.35 4.99 -33.07
C PRO A 204 29.90 5.96 -34.17
N ASP A 205 29.96 7.25 -33.86
CA ASP A 205 29.66 8.32 -34.78
C ASP A 205 30.57 8.20 -36.02
N THR A 206 30.03 7.66 -37.11
CA THR A 206 30.69 7.62 -38.42
C THR A 206 30.23 8.84 -39.22
N SER A 207 30.53 10.05 -38.71
CA SER A 207 30.48 11.27 -39.51
C SER A 207 31.90 11.65 -39.93
N ASN A 208 32.22 11.34 -41.19
CA ASN A 208 33.27 11.98 -41.99
C ASN A 208 32.58 12.87 -43.01
#